data_AF-A0A4D5RHG5-F1
#
_entry.id   AF-A0A4D5RHG5-F1
#
_cell.length_a   1.000
_cell.length_b   1.000
_cell.length_c   1.000
_cell.angle_alpha   90.00
_cell.angle_beta   90.00
_cell.angle_gamma   90.00
#
_symmetry.space_group_name_H-M   'P 1'
#
loop_
_entity.id
_entity.type
_entity.pdbx_description
1 polymer ?
#
loop_
_entity_poly.entity_id
_entity_poly.type
_entity_poly.pdbx_seq_one_letter_code
_entity_poly.pdbx_strand_id
1 'polypeptide(L)'
;MLKISENLSFLQTSLNQWLEEVRTLENNTSKELKDATLKISDHLSGLHTSVEKCREDAREAARNTKEQLEAQSSRLSEQLVRIETQGFAAANKDLKVAIEDTMKTHTQELRPQCEELMNVTKSVSDCVLGIRGAKEFHWYLKGWEDLKKNASDVQPTNIDSPLHYVCGYNVCIRIRLEGYLGQTFLRLFMRIHPGVNDSKLEWPFSKTFTLGVIHPNDKAKRKINYVDASEYSDHESFQMPDPDGNRWFPTMPLRTASELEQEGFVIGDSLHCFLQVEP
;
A
#
# COMPACT_ATOMS: atom_id res chain seq x y z
N MET A 1 86.57 58.36 -110.27
CA MET A 1 87.21 57.86 -109.04
C MET A 1 86.82 58.65 -107.79
N LEU A 2 86.72 59.98 -107.84
CA LEU A 2 86.33 60.84 -106.69
C LEU A 2 84.95 60.53 -106.07
N LYS A 3 83.90 60.31 -106.88
CA LYS A 3 82.51 60.10 -106.42
C LYS A 3 82.27 58.79 -105.62
N ILE A 4 83.11 57.77 -105.84
CA ILE A 4 83.01 56.47 -105.13
C ILE A 4 83.64 56.57 -103.74
N SER A 5 84.73 57.34 -103.61
CA SER A 5 85.40 57.59 -102.33
C SER A 5 84.54 58.41 -101.37
N GLU A 6 83.80 59.40 -101.87
CA GLU A 6 82.85 60.18 -101.08
C GLU A 6 81.68 59.33 -100.58
N ASN A 7 81.10 58.47 -101.44
CA ASN A 7 80.03 57.57 -101.05
C ASN A 7 80.47 56.51 -100.02
N LEU A 8 81.69 55.97 -100.13
CA LEU A 8 82.26 55.03 -99.15
C LEU A 8 82.52 55.70 -97.80
N SER A 9 83.05 56.93 -97.80
CA SER A 9 83.26 57.73 -96.58
C SER A 9 81.93 58.06 -95.89
N PHE A 10 80.90 58.43 -96.67
CA PHE A 10 79.55 58.68 -96.17
C PHE A 10 78.90 57.42 -95.57
N LEU A 11 79.01 56.28 -96.24
CA LEU A 11 78.51 54.99 -95.74
C LEU A 11 79.25 54.54 -94.47
N GLN A 12 80.57 54.70 -94.41
CA GLN A 12 81.35 54.35 -93.22
C GLN A 12 81.01 55.25 -92.03
N THR A 13 80.80 56.54 -92.27
CA THR A 13 80.35 57.48 -91.23
C THR A 13 78.94 57.13 -90.74
N SER A 14 78.03 56.79 -91.66
CA SER A 14 76.66 56.39 -91.32
C SER A 14 76.61 55.06 -90.55
N LEU A 15 77.45 54.08 -90.92
CA LEU A 15 77.56 52.80 -90.24
C LEU A 15 78.15 52.96 -88.83
N ASN A 16 79.18 53.80 -88.68
CA ASN A 16 79.76 54.10 -87.37
C ASN A 16 78.76 54.84 -86.45
N GLN A 17 78.00 55.78 -87.02
CA GLN A 17 76.92 56.47 -86.30
C GLN A 17 75.85 55.48 -85.83
N TRP A 18 75.41 54.57 -86.71
CA TRP A 18 74.43 53.54 -86.36
C TRP A 18 74.95 52.57 -85.29
N LEU A 19 76.22 52.15 -85.37
CA LEU A 19 76.85 51.30 -84.37
C LEU A 19 76.87 51.97 -82.98
N GLU A 20 77.16 53.28 -82.95
CA GLU A 20 77.21 54.03 -81.70
C GLU A 20 75.81 54.26 -81.12
N GLU A 21 74.80 54.51 -81.96
CA GLU A 21 73.38 54.56 -81.59
C GLU A 21 72.88 53.23 -81.01
N VAL A 22 73.24 52.10 -81.64
CA VAL A 22 72.91 50.75 -81.15
C VAL A 22 73.58 50.49 -79.79
N ARG A 23 74.85 50.84 -79.61
CA ARG A 23 75.54 50.72 -78.32
C ARG A 23 74.94 51.59 -77.24
N THR A 24 74.54 52.83 -77.57
CA THR A 24 73.87 53.70 -76.59
C THR A 24 72.50 53.16 -76.23
N LEU A 25 71.73 52.64 -77.19
CA LEU A 25 70.45 52.00 -76.94
C LEU A 25 70.59 50.74 -76.07
N GLU A 26 71.56 49.87 -76.38
CA GLU A 26 71.86 48.66 -75.60
C GLU A 26 72.26 49.00 -74.16
N ASN A 27 73.17 49.96 -73.98
CA ASN A 27 73.61 50.40 -72.65
C ASN A 27 72.46 51.03 -71.85
N ASN A 28 71.61 51.85 -72.48
CA ASN A 28 70.44 52.43 -71.83
C ASN A 28 69.43 51.35 -71.43
N THR A 29 69.13 50.41 -72.34
CA THR A 29 68.20 49.30 -72.08
C THR A 29 68.72 48.38 -70.97
N SER A 30 70.03 48.06 -70.99
CA SER A 30 70.68 47.26 -69.94
C SER A 30 70.62 47.96 -68.58
N LYS A 31 70.78 49.29 -68.55
CA LYS A 31 70.65 50.08 -67.32
C LYS A 31 69.22 50.08 -66.80
N GLU A 32 68.23 50.27 -67.67
CA GLU A 32 66.81 50.22 -67.31
C GLU A 32 66.40 48.83 -66.80
N LEU A 33 66.84 47.75 -67.46
CA LEU A 33 66.59 46.38 -67.02
C LEU A 33 67.20 46.10 -65.65
N LYS A 34 68.43 46.58 -65.40
CA LYS A 34 69.09 46.44 -64.10
C LYS A 34 68.33 47.19 -63.01
N ASP A 35 67.89 48.42 -63.26
CA ASP A 35 67.10 49.22 -62.32
C ASP A 35 65.74 48.57 -62.03
N ALA A 36 65.05 48.07 -63.05
CA ALA A 36 63.79 47.33 -62.91
C ALA A 36 63.99 46.04 -62.10
N THR A 37 65.08 45.31 -62.34
CA THR A 37 65.41 44.08 -61.60
C THR A 37 65.67 44.37 -60.12
N LEU A 38 66.39 45.46 -59.81
CA LEU A 38 66.63 45.89 -58.42
C LEU A 38 65.32 46.27 -57.73
N LYS A 39 64.45 47.06 -58.38
CA LYS A 39 63.13 47.41 -57.86
C LYS A 39 62.26 46.18 -57.58
N ILE A 40 62.26 45.20 -58.48
CA ILE A 40 61.54 43.94 -58.28
C ILE A 40 62.12 43.18 -57.09
N SER A 41 63.44 43.11 -56.95
CA SER A 41 64.10 42.46 -55.82
C SER A 41 63.71 43.12 -54.49
N ASP A 42 63.69 44.45 -54.43
CA ASP A 42 63.28 45.19 -53.23
C ASP A 42 61.81 44.96 -52.89
N HIS A 43 60.92 44.98 -53.90
CA HIS A 43 59.51 44.68 -53.73
C HIS A 43 59.27 43.25 -53.24
N LEU A 44 59.99 42.27 -53.78
CA LEU A 44 59.89 40.87 -53.34
C LEU A 44 60.36 40.69 -51.89
N SER A 45 61.44 41.38 -51.48
CA SER A 45 61.92 41.37 -50.11
C SER A 45 60.91 42.01 -49.14
N GLY A 46 60.31 43.14 -49.53
CA GLY A 46 59.25 43.80 -48.78
C GLY A 46 57.98 42.95 -48.66
N LEU A 47 57.59 42.26 -49.73
CA LEU A 47 56.46 41.33 -49.73
C LEU A 47 56.72 40.13 -48.83
N HIS A 48 57.91 39.53 -48.90
CA HIS A 48 58.30 38.40 -48.05
C HIS A 48 58.19 38.78 -46.55
N THR A 49 58.72 39.96 -46.18
CA THR A 49 58.63 40.47 -44.81
C THR A 49 57.18 40.68 -44.36
N SER A 50 56.34 41.23 -45.25
CA SER A 50 54.92 41.46 -44.96
C SER A 50 54.14 40.15 -44.79
N VAL A 51 54.42 39.14 -45.62
CA VAL A 51 53.82 37.80 -45.53
C VAL A 51 54.23 37.10 -44.23
N GLU A 52 55.51 37.18 -43.86
CA GLU A 52 55.99 36.60 -42.60
C GLU A 52 55.36 37.25 -41.38
N LYS A 53 55.22 38.57 -41.38
CA LYS A 53 54.50 39.28 -40.32
C LYS A 53 53.03 38.87 -40.25
N CYS A 54 52.33 38.86 -41.38
CA CYS A 54 50.92 38.44 -41.44
C CYS A 54 50.73 37.00 -40.94
N ARG A 55 51.67 36.11 -41.27
CA ARG A 55 51.66 34.72 -40.79
C ARG A 55 51.80 34.64 -39.27
N GLU A 56 52.66 35.46 -38.67
CA GLU A 56 52.83 35.48 -37.22
C GLU A 56 51.61 36.11 -36.51
N ASP A 57 51.10 37.22 -37.02
CA ASP A 57 49.86 37.84 -36.51
C ASP A 57 48.68 36.84 -36.55
N ALA A 58 48.57 36.03 -37.63
CA ALA A 58 47.56 34.99 -37.75
C ALA A 58 47.73 33.86 -36.73
N ARG A 59 48.98 33.46 -36.43
CA ARG A 59 49.26 32.45 -35.38
C ARG A 59 48.95 32.98 -34.00
N GLU A 60 49.28 34.23 -33.72
CA GLU A 60 48.96 34.89 -32.45
C GLU A 60 47.45 35.01 -32.25
N ALA A 61 46.71 35.45 -33.27
CA ALA A 61 45.25 35.50 -33.24
C ALA A 61 44.62 34.10 -33.01
N ALA A 62 45.16 33.06 -33.66
CA ALA A 62 44.71 31.68 -33.44
C ALA A 62 44.99 31.18 -32.01
N ARG A 63 46.15 31.54 -31.44
CA ARG A 63 46.49 31.21 -30.05
C ARG A 63 45.54 31.90 -29.06
N ASN A 64 45.32 33.21 -29.23
CA ASN A 64 44.45 34.00 -28.36
C ASN A 64 43.01 33.50 -28.38
N THR A 65 42.48 33.17 -29.56
CA THR A 65 41.12 32.61 -29.69
C THR A 65 41.00 31.23 -29.05
N LYS A 66 42.02 30.38 -29.20
CA LYS A 66 42.07 29.07 -28.52
C LYS A 66 42.06 29.22 -27.00
N GLU A 67 42.94 30.06 -26.46
CA GLU A 67 43.02 30.31 -25.01
C GLU A 67 41.71 30.88 -24.46
N GLN A 68 41.08 31.81 -25.19
CA GLN A 68 39.78 32.36 -24.82
C GLN A 68 38.68 31.28 -24.81
N LEU A 69 38.67 30.39 -25.81
CA LEU A 69 37.70 29.31 -25.88
C LEU A 69 37.90 28.29 -24.75
N GLU A 70 39.14 27.94 -24.43
CA GLU A 70 39.48 27.06 -23.30
C GLU A 70 39.05 27.68 -21.96
N ALA A 71 39.29 28.97 -21.76
CA ALA A 71 38.83 29.68 -20.56
C ALA A 71 37.30 29.73 -20.45
N GLN A 72 36.59 29.98 -21.56
CA GLN A 72 35.13 29.95 -21.58
C GLN A 72 34.58 28.55 -21.31
N SER A 73 35.19 27.51 -21.91
CA SER A 73 34.80 26.13 -21.69
C SER A 73 34.98 25.73 -20.23
N SER A 74 36.11 26.06 -19.61
CA SER A 74 36.35 25.80 -18.19
C SER A 74 35.30 26.47 -17.30
N ARG A 75 34.98 27.74 -17.56
CA ARG A 75 33.99 28.49 -16.79
C ARG A 75 32.58 27.88 -16.92
N LEU A 76 32.19 27.45 -18.12
CA LEU A 76 30.89 26.80 -18.35
C LEU A 76 30.83 25.44 -17.63
N SER A 77 31.91 24.66 -17.66
CA SER A 77 32.00 23.39 -16.92
C SER A 77 31.84 23.59 -15.41
N GLU A 78 32.50 24.60 -14.82
CA GLU A 78 32.32 24.94 -13.40
C GLU A 78 30.89 25.36 -13.06
N GLN A 79 30.26 26.14 -13.94
CA GLN A 79 28.86 26.54 -13.76
C GLN A 79 27.91 25.35 -13.82
N LEU A 80 28.12 24.42 -14.74
CA LEU A 80 27.34 23.18 -14.84
C LEU A 80 27.46 22.35 -13.56
N VAL A 81 28.69 22.12 -13.08
CA VAL A 81 28.91 21.38 -11.83
C VAL A 81 28.21 22.06 -10.65
N ARG A 82 28.24 23.40 -10.57
CA ARG A 82 27.53 24.15 -9.52
C ARG A 82 26.01 23.96 -9.60
N ILE A 83 25.43 24.00 -10.79
CA ILE A 83 23.99 23.78 -10.99
C ILE A 83 23.63 22.34 -10.61
N GLU A 84 24.40 21.36 -11.07
CA GLU A 84 24.23 19.94 -10.76
C GLU A 84 24.27 19.66 -9.25
N THR A 85 25.25 20.22 -8.56
CA THR A 85 25.44 19.94 -7.13
C THR A 85 24.55 20.78 -6.22
N GLN A 86 24.42 22.09 -6.46
CA GLN A 86 23.71 22.98 -5.55
C GLN A 86 22.23 23.13 -5.90
N GLY A 87 21.93 23.31 -7.19
CA GLY A 87 20.57 23.53 -7.67
C GLY A 87 19.69 22.30 -7.45
N PHE A 88 20.15 21.13 -7.92
CA PHE A 88 19.37 19.89 -7.76
C PHE A 88 19.34 19.39 -6.31
N ALA A 89 20.43 19.54 -5.53
CA ALA A 89 20.40 19.12 -4.13
C ALA A 89 19.41 19.96 -3.30
N ALA A 90 19.36 21.27 -3.52
CA ALA A 90 18.37 22.13 -2.86
C ALA A 90 16.94 21.76 -3.26
N ALA A 91 16.67 21.64 -4.56
CA ALA A 91 15.35 21.26 -5.06
C ALA A 91 14.90 19.88 -4.55
N ASN A 92 15.80 18.89 -4.52
CA ASN A 92 15.51 17.56 -4.01
C ASN A 92 15.25 17.57 -2.50
N LYS A 93 15.96 18.40 -1.73
CA LYS A 93 15.72 18.55 -0.29
C LYS A 93 14.32 19.11 -0.04
N ASP A 94 13.95 20.18 -0.73
CA ASP A 94 12.65 20.82 -0.57
C ASP A 94 11.50 19.90 -1.02
N LEU A 95 11.68 19.19 -2.14
CA LEU A 95 10.73 18.19 -2.62
C LEU A 95 10.53 17.06 -1.60
N LYS A 96 11.62 16.56 -1.01
CA LYS A 96 11.55 15.50 0.01
C LYS A 96 10.74 15.95 1.23
N VAL A 97 10.99 17.17 1.72
CA VAL A 97 10.23 17.73 2.86
C VAL A 97 8.75 17.85 2.52
N ALA A 98 8.41 18.38 1.33
CA ALA A 98 7.03 18.52 0.89
C ALA A 98 6.29 17.17 0.78
N ILE A 99 6.98 16.12 0.31
CA ILE A 99 6.43 14.76 0.27
C ILE A 99 6.19 14.24 1.69
N GLU A 100 7.15 14.36 2.59
CA GLU A 100 7.03 13.90 3.98
C GLU A 100 5.87 14.60 4.72
N ASP A 101 5.73 15.92 4.56
CA ASP A 101 4.63 16.69 5.15
C ASP A 101 3.26 16.29 4.57
N THR A 102 3.20 16.06 3.26
CA THR A 102 1.96 15.59 2.60
C THR A 102 1.56 14.21 3.11
N MET A 103 2.51 13.28 3.21
CA MET A 103 2.26 11.94 3.74
C MET A 103 1.80 11.96 5.20
N LYS A 104 2.43 12.79 6.02
CA LYS A 104 2.05 12.97 7.42
C LYS A 104 0.61 13.48 7.55
N THR A 105 0.23 14.48 6.75
CA THR A 105 -1.11 15.04 6.71
C THR A 105 -2.15 13.98 6.33
N HIS A 106 -1.93 13.25 5.22
CA HIS A 106 -2.83 12.18 4.79
C HIS A 106 -2.96 11.07 5.84
N THR A 107 -1.87 10.71 6.51
CA THR A 107 -1.88 9.68 7.56
C THR A 107 -2.70 10.13 8.78
N GLN A 108 -2.63 11.41 9.15
CA GLN A 108 -3.42 11.97 10.23
C GLN A 108 -4.91 12.06 9.90
N GLU A 109 -5.26 12.32 8.64
CA GLU A 109 -6.65 12.39 8.18
C GLU A 109 -7.29 11.01 8.00
N LEU A 110 -6.53 10.01 7.52
CA LEU A 110 -7.02 8.65 7.34
C LEU A 110 -7.21 7.89 8.67
N ARG A 111 -6.42 8.20 9.70
CA ARG A 111 -6.51 7.54 11.01
C ARG A 111 -7.93 7.58 11.63
N PRO A 112 -8.57 8.75 11.82
CA PRO A 112 -9.91 8.79 12.40
C PRO A 112 -10.95 8.10 11.50
N GLN A 113 -10.79 8.16 10.17
CA GLN A 113 -11.67 7.45 9.24
C GLN A 113 -11.57 5.93 9.40
N CYS A 114 -10.36 5.39 9.59
CA CYS A 114 -10.17 3.97 9.87
C CYS A 114 -10.78 3.57 11.23
N GLU A 115 -10.61 4.39 12.27
CA GLU A 115 -11.22 4.16 13.58
C GLU A 115 -12.75 4.17 13.50
N GLU A 116 -13.33 5.14 12.78
CA GLU A 116 -14.78 5.22 12.53
C GLU A 116 -15.27 3.99 11.77
N LEU A 117 -14.60 3.58 10.69
CA LEU A 117 -14.95 2.40 9.91
C LEU A 117 -14.91 1.12 10.77
N MET A 118 -13.91 0.99 11.65
CA MET A 118 -13.80 -0.14 12.58
C MET A 118 -14.97 -0.15 13.59
N ASN A 119 -15.33 1.01 14.12
CA ASN A 119 -16.47 1.15 15.04
C ASN A 119 -17.80 0.83 14.36
N VAL A 120 -18.03 1.32 13.13
CA VAL A 120 -19.21 1.01 12.33
C VAL A 120 -19.28 -0.49 12.02
N THR A 121 -18.17 -1.08 11.61
CA THR A 121 -18.09 -2.52 11.29
C THR A 121 -18.41 -3.37 12.52
N LYS A 122 -17.87 -3.01 13.69
CA LYS A 122 -18.18 -3.69 14.96
C LYS A 122 -19.67 -3.57 15.31
N SER A 123 -20.24 -2.37 15.20
CA SER A 123 -21.67 -2.13 15.45
C SER A 123 -22.58 -2.95 14.52
N VAL A 124 -22.24 -3.01 13.22
CA VAL A 124 -22.95 -3.84 12.24
C VAL A 124 -22.81 -5.32 12.56
N SER A 125 -21.62 -5.78 12.92
CA SER A 125 -21.38 -7.18 13.33
C SER A 125 -22.21 -7.56 14.56
N ASP A 126 -22.19 -6.71 15.60
CA ASP A 126 -22.98 -6.92 16.83
C ASP A 126 -24.48 -6.95 16.52
N CYS A 127 -24.94 -6.08 15.61
CA CYS A 127 -26.31 -6.05 15.11
C CYS A 127 -26.68 -7.33 14.35
N VAL A 128 -25.83 -7.79 13.43
CA VAL A 128 -26.06 -9.00 12.63
C VAL A 128 -26.07 -10.26 13.51
N LEU A 129 -25.15 -10.36 14.47
CA LEU A 129 -25.11 -11.46 15.43
C LEU A 129 -26.30 -11.42 16.40
N GLY A 130 -26.77 -10.24 16.80
CA GLY A 130 -27.95 -10.06 17.64
C GLY A 130 -29.26 -10.39 16.94
N ILE A 131 -29.41 -10.04 15.65
CA ILE A 131 -30.66 -10.22 14.90
C ILE A 131 -30.77 -11.62 14.25
N ARG A 132 -29.63 -12.25 13.91
CA ARG A 132 -29.58 -13.55 13.24
C ARG A 132 -28.84 -14.61 14.06
N GLY A 133 -28.98 -14.54 15.38
CA GLY A 133 -28.41 -15.52 16.30
C GLY A 133 -28.83 -16.95 15.95
N ALA A 134 -27.98 -17.93 16.31
CA ALA A 134 -28.30 -19.34 16.12
C ALA A 134 -29.67 -19.64 16.75
N LYS A 135 -30.52 -20.39 16.04
CA LYS A 135 -31.83 -20.82 16.55
C LYS A 135 -31.74 -22.00 17.51
N GLU A 136 -30.58 -22.65 17.53
CA GLU A 136 -30.31 -23.85 18.31
C GLU A 136 -29.00 -23.70 19.06
N PHE A 137 -28.99 -24.20 20.29
CA PHE A 137 -27.83 -24.31 21.17
C PHE A 137 -27.69 -25.75 21.64
N HIS A 138 -26.51 -26.33 21.45
CA HIS A 138 -26.20 -27.70 21.85
C HIS A 138 -25.15 -27.73 22.95
N TRP A 139 -25.42 -28.55 23.96
CA TRP A 139 -24.51 -28.75 25.08
C TRP A 139 -24.24 -30.24 25.30
N TYR A 140 -22.96 -30.61 25.27
CA TYR A 140 -22.50 -31.95 25.60
C TYR A 140 -22.01 -31.94 27.05
N LEU A 141 -22.90 -32.27 27.99
CA LEU A 141 -22.55 -32.44 29.39
C LEU A 141 -21.54 -33.59 29.53
N LYS A 142 -20.48 -33.36 30.31
CA LYS A 142 -19.54 -34.37 30.81
C LYS A 142 -19.72 -34.51 32.33
N GLY A 143 -19.40 -35.65 32.93
CA GLY A 143 -19.61 -35.87 34.36
C GLY A 143 -21.03 -36.27 34.72
N TRP A 144 -21.72 -37.01 33.84
CA TRP A 144 -23.10 -37.47 34.07
C TRP A 144 -23.21 -38.36 35.32
N GLU A 145 -22.28 -39.29 35.51
CA GLU A 145 -22.27 -40.21 36.65
C GLU A 145 -22.11 -39.46 37.98
N ASP A 146 -21.16 -38.54 38.04
CA ASP A 146 -20.94 -37.71 39.24
C ASP A 146 -22.15 -36.81 39.52
N LEU A 147 -22.76 -36.24 38.47
CA LEU A 147 -23.95 -35.41 38.60
C LEU A 147 -25.13 -36.19 39.19
N LYS A 148 -25.35 -37.44 38.75
CA LYS A 148 -26.38 -38.33 39.30
C LYS A 148 -26.11 -38.71 40.74
N LYS A 149 -24.87 -39.09 41.07
CA LYS A 149 -24.49 -39.56 42.41
C LYS A 149 -24.72 -38.48 43.48
N ASN A 150 -24.58 -37.22 43.10
CA ASN A 150 -24.81 -36.09 43.99
C ASN A 150 -26.30 -35.74 44.15
N ALA A 151 -27.17 -36.24 43.27
CA ALA A 151 -28.62 -36.03 43.37
C ALA A 151 -29.23 -37.02 44.38
N SER A 152 -30.02 -36.49 45.31
CA SER A 152 -30.74 -37.28 46.30
C SER A 152 -32.19 -36.82 46.44
N ASP A 153 -33.01 -37.59 47.15
CA ASP A 153 -34.40 -37.24 47.45
C ASP A 153 -34.52 -35.95 48.30
N VAL A 154 -33.45 -35.58 49.02
CA VAL A 154 -33.42 -34.39 49.91
C VAL A 154 -32.78 -33.18 49.22
N GLN A 155 -31.77 -33.41 48.38
CA GLN A 155 -31.02 -32.35 47.74
C GLN A 155 -30.89 -32.58 46.23
N PRO A 156 -31.54 -31.74 45.40
CA PRO A 156 -31.37 -31.80 43.97
C PRO A 156 -30.01 -31.25 43.56
N THR A 157 -29.43 -31.82 42.51
CA THR A 157 -28.20 -31.30 41.91
C THR A 157 -28.54 -30.43 40.71
N ASN A 158 -27.89 -29.27 40.60
CA ASN A 158 -28.06 -28.34 39.49
C ASN A 158 -26.73 -28.08 38.79
N ILE A 159 -26.76 -27.97 37.47
CA ILE A 159 -25.59 -27.54 36.67
C ILE A 159 -26.05 -26.72 35.47
N ASP A 160 -25.32 -25.65 35.20
CA ASP A 160 -25.60 -24.74 34.09
C ASP A 160 -24.60 -24.99 32.95
N SER A 161 -25.10 -24.93 31.72
CA SER A 161 -24.24 -24.88 30.54
C SER A 161 -23.47 -23.55 30.49
N PRO A 162 -22.42 -23.45 29.66
CA PRO A 162 -21.92 -22.15 29.23
C PRO A 162 -23.05 -21.29 28.64
N LEU A 163 -22.91 -19.97 28.78
CA LEU A 163 -23.81 -19.00 28.17
C LEU A 163 -23.70 -19.03 26.63
N HIS A 164 -24.82 -18.89 25.95
CA HIS A 164 -24.90 -18.88 24.49
C HIS A 164 -26.00 -17.92 24.01
N TYR A 165 -25.76 -17.22 22.91
CA TYR A 165 -26.78 -16.36 22.30
C TYR A 165 -27.70 -17.18 21.39
N VAL A 166 -28.99 -17.19 21.70
CA VAL A 166 -30.04 -17.85 20.90
C VAL A 166 -31.11 -16.82 20.56
N CYS A 167 -31.37 -16.61 19.27
CA CYS A 167 -32.28 -15.55 18.79
C CYS A 167 -32.03 -14.16 19.41
N GLY A 168 -30.75 -13.85 19.68
CA GLY A 168 -30.33 -12.58 20.30
C GLY A 168 -30.32 -12.57 21.83
N TYR A 169 -31.01 -13.50 22.49
CA TYR A 169 -31.07 -13.62 23.96
C TYR A 169 -29.86 -14.39 24.49
N ASN A 170 -29.23 -13.89 25.57
CA ASN A 170 -28.14 -14.58 26.24
C ASN A 170 -28.72 -15.65 27.19
N VAL A 171 -28.55 -16.93 26.87
CA VAL A 171 -29.22 -18.03 27.59
C VAL A 171 -28.26 -19.14 28.00
N CYS A 172 -28.66 -19.96 28.97
CA CYS A 172 -28.05 -21.25 29.23
C CYS A 172 -29.11 -22.33 29.46
N ILE A 173 -28.67 -23.59 29.33
CA ILE A 173 -29.45 -24.76 29.72
C ILE A 173 -29.07 -25.09 31.15
N ARG A 174 -30.04 -25.11 32.06
CA ARG A 174 -29.88 -25.65 33.42
C ARG A 174 -30.41 -27.07 33.46
N ILE A 175 -29.57 -27.99 33.90
CA ILE A 175 -29.98 -29.35 34.29
C ILE A 175 -30.26 -29.34 35.79
N ARG A 176 -31.37 -29.98 36.17
CA ARG A 176 -31.63 -30.35 37.57
C ARG A 176 -31.96 -31.83 37.65
N LEU A 177 -31.26 -32.53 38.54
CA LEU A 177 -31.55 -33.91 38.89
C LEU A 177 -32.21 -33.94 40.27
N GLU A 178 -33.41 -34.51 40.33
CA GLU A 178 -34.22 -34.64 41.54
C GLU A 178 -34.47 -36.11 41.86
N GLY A 179 -34.18 -36.53 43.09
CA GLY A 179 -34.63 -37.82 43.59
C GLY A 179 -36.11 -37.77 43.97
N TYR A 180 -36.89 -38.74 43.52
CA TYR A 180 -38.26 -38.95 43.96
C TYR A 180 -38.62 -40.44 43.92
N LEU A 181 -39.05 -40.98 45.07
CA LEU A 181 -39.44 -42.40 45.23
C LEU A 181 -38.38 -43.39 44.71
N GLY A 182 -37.10 -43.10 44.95
CA GLY A 182 -35.99 -43.96 44.52
C GLY A 182 -35.64 -43.87 43.01
N GLN A 183 -36.24 -42.92 42.28
CA GLN A 183 -35.87 -42.61 40.90
C GLN A 183 -35.28 -41.21 40.80
N THR A 184 -34.27 -41.03 39.94
CA THR A 184 -33.69 -39.72 39.65
C THR A 184 -34.31 -39.17 38.37
N PHE A 185 -35.01 -38.05 38.46
CA PHE A 185 -35.65 -37.37 37.34
C PHE A 185 -34.78 -36.26 36.78
N LEU A 186 -34.63 -36.24 35.45
CA LEU A 186 -34.00 -35.14 34.73
C LEU A 186 -35.01 -34.04 34.41
N ARG A 187 -34.72 -32.81 34.83
CA ARG A 187 -35.39 -31.59 34.38
C ARG A 187 -34.41 -30.69 33.63
N LEU A 188 -34.91 -30.07 32.56
CA LEU A 188 -34.18 -29.09 31.76
C LEU A 188 -34.90 -27.74 31.82
N PHE A 189 -34.13 -26.68 32.02
CA PHE A 189 -34.64 -25.32 32.03
C PHE A 189 -33.82 -24.44 31.10
N MET A 190 -34.48 -23.44 30.52
CA MET A 190 -33.80 -22.31 29.90
C MET A 190 -33.70 -21.23 30.96
N ARG A 191 -32.52 -20.64 31.10
CA ARG A 191 -32.30 -19.45 31.92
C ARG A 191 -31.80 -18.32 31.04
N ILE A 192 -32.45 -17.17 31.13
CA ILE A 192 -32.05 -15.96 30.39
C ILE A 192 -31.20 -15.09 31.32
N HIS A 193 -30.05 -14.67 30.83
CA HIS A 193 -29.06 -13.85 31.52
C HIS A 193 -28.95 -12.48 30.83
N PRO A 194 -28.44 -11.44 31.52
CA PRO A 194 -28.16 -10.16 30.90
C PRO A 194 -27.31 -10.30 29.66
N GLY A 195 -27.74 -9.68 28.57
CA GLY A 195 -27.09 -9.69 27.28
C GLY A 195 -26.84 -8.28 26.75
N VAL A 196 -25.88 -8.14 25.84
CA VAL A 196 -25.59 -6.84 25.19
C VAL A 196 -26.73 -6.37 24.28
N ASN A 197 -27.68 -7.27 23.97
CA ASN A 197 -28.78 -7.03 23.05
C ASN A 197 -30.10 -6.70 23.76
N ASP A 198 -30.17 -6.77 25.10
CA ASP A 198 -31.45 -6.78 25.83
C ASP A 198 -32.32 -5.56 25.53
N SER A 199 -31.72 -4.38 25.34
CA SER A 199 -32.44 -3.14 25.00
C SER A 199 -33.05 -3.10 23.59
N LYS A 200 -32.65 -4.03 22.71
CA LYS A 200 -33.13 -4.15 21.32
C LYS A 200 -34.07 -5.34 21.12
N LEU A 201 -34.23 -6.19 22.14
CA LEU A 201 -35.05 -7.39 22.08
C LEU A 201 -36.45 -7.14 22.65
N GLU A 202 -37.39 -8.00 22.28
CA GLU A 202 -38.74 -7.98 22.81
C GLU A 202 -38.76 -8.57 24.23
N TRP A 203 -39.49 -7.88 25.12
CA TRP A 203 -39.73 -8.33 26.49
C TRP A 203 -41.21 -8.15 26.86
N PRO A 204 -41.80 -9.07 27.64
CA PRO A 204 -41.21 -10.33 28.10
C PRO A 204 -40.89 -11.29 26.93
N PHE A 205 -39.97 -12.22 27.14
CA PHE A 205 -39.64 -13.27 26.19
C PHE A 205 -40.91 -14.07 25.86
N SER A 206 -41.33 -14.01 24.61
CA SER A 206 -42.63 -14.51 24.13
C SER A 206 -42.49 -15.60 23.07
N LYS A 207 -41.27 -16.11 22.84
CA LYS A 207 -41.01 -17.12 21.81
C LYS A 207 -41.30 -18.53 22.31
N THR A 208 -41.70 -19.39 21.39
CA THR A 208 -41.74 -20.83 21.64
C THR A 208 -40.33 -21.39 21.69
N PHE A 209 -40.06 -22.29 22.63
CA PHE A 209 -38.81 -23.00 22.70
C PHE A 209 -38.96 -24.48 23.07
N THR A 210 -38.01 -25.28 22.59
CA THR A 210 -37.89 -26.70 22.86
C THR A 210 -36.59 -26.98 23.60
N LEU A 211 -36.68 -27.67 24.73
CA LEU A 211 -35.53 -28.20 25.47
C LEU A 211 -35.55 -29.71 25.41
N GLY A 212 -34.39 -30.35 25.27
CA GLY A 212 -34.38 -31.80 25.25
C GLY A 212 -33.00 -32.42 25.25
N VAL A 213 -33.00 -33.74 25.10
CA VAL A 213 -31.82 -34.56 24.90
C VAL A 213 -31.91 -35.28 23.56
N ILE A 214 -30.79 -35.41 22.88
CA ILE A 214 -30.67 -36.03 21.56
C ILE A 214 -29.88 -37.33 21.69
N HIS A 215 -30.36 -38.39 21.05
CA HIS A 215 -29.62 -39.63 21.02
C HIS A 215 -28.36 -39.45 20.15
N PRO A 216 -27.16 -39.76 20.65
CA PRO A 216 -25.89 -39.43 19.99
C PRO A 216 -25.71 -40.10 18.62
N ASN A 217 -26.28 -41.30 18.43
CA ASN A 217 -26.20 -42.05 17.18
C ASN A 217 -27.46 -41.94 16.30
N ASP A 218 -28.52 -41.30 16.79
CA ASP A 218 -29.78 -41.14 16.07
C ASP A 218 -30.41 -39.77 16.39
N LYS A 219 -30.12 -38.78 15.56
CA LYS A 219 -30.59 -37.40 15.77
C LYS A 219 -32.11 -37.25 15.68
N ALA A 220 -32.84 -38.23 15.15
CA ALA A 220 -34.30 -38.22 15.13
C ALA A 220 -34.89 -38.68 16.47
N LYS A 221 -34.18 -39.55 17.20
CA LYS A 221 -34.56 -39.99 18.54
C LYS A 221 -34.22 -38.92 19.57
N ARG A 222 -35.24 -38.18 20.03
CA ARG A 222 -35.13 -37.09 21.00
C ARG A 222 -36.13 -37.28 22.14
N LYS A 223 -35.80 -36.83 23.35
CA LYS A 223 -36.79 -36.56 24.40
C LYS A 223 -36.85 -35.06 24.57
N ILE A 224 -38.05 -34.49 24.45
CA ILE A 224 -38.24 -33.04 24.39
C ILE A 224 -39.35 -32.58 25.33
N ASN A 225 -39.17 -31.36 25.83
CA ASN A 225 -40.20 -30.53 26.44
C ASN A 225 -40.38 -29.30 25.55
N TYR A 226 -41.63 -29.02 25.23
CA TYR A 226 -42.04 -27.86 24.46
C TYR A 226 -42.65 -26.82 25.41
N VAL A 227 -42.32 -25.55 25.24
CA VAL A 227 -42.85 -24.44 26.03
C VAL A 227 -43.17 -23.28 25.10
N ASP A 228 -44.42 -22.83 25.11
CA ASP A 228 -44.82 -21.55 24.54
C ASP A 228 -44.70 -20.48 25.62
N ALA A 229 -43.66 -19.64 25.57
CA ALA A 229 -43.43 -18.62 26.59
C ALA A 229 -44.47 -17.49 26.55
N SER A 230 -45.19 -17.32 25.43
CA SER A 230 -46.22 -16.28 25.30
C SER A 230 -47.41 -16.52 26.24
N GLU A 231 -47.67 -17.78 26.62
CA GLU A 231 -48.69 -18.16 27.61
C GLU A 231 -48.31 -17.78 29.06
N TYR A 232 -47.05 -17.39 29.28
CA TYR A 232 -46.48 -17.11 30.59
C TYR A 232 -45.81 -15.73 30.64
N SER A 233 -46.35 -14.76 29.91
CA SER A 233 -45.80 -13.39 29.80
C SER A 233 -45.63 -12.68 31.13
N ASP A 234 -46.41 -13.02 32.16
CA ASP A 234 -46.30 -12.46 33.52
C ASP A 234 -45.30 -13.20 34.41
N HIS A 235 -44.73 -14.33 33.95
CA HIS A 235 -43.79 -15.13 34.72
C HIS A 235 -42.41 -14.45 34.75
N GLU A 236 -41.82 -14.36 35.94
CA GLU A 236 -40.52 -13.72 36.19
C GLU A 236 -39.37 -14.31 35.36
N SER A 237 -39.47 -15.59 34.98
CA SER A 237 -38.47 -16.29 34.16
C SER A 237 -38.32 -15.76 32.74
N PHE A 238 -39.31 -15.03 32.25
CA PHE A 238 -39.35 -14.50 30.89
C PHE A 238 -39.28 -12.97 30.86
N GLN A 239 -39.17 -12.29 32.02
CA GLN A 239 -38.93 -10.85 32.04
C GLN A 239 -37.52 -10.51 31.59
N MET A 240 -37.26 -9.22 31.34
CA MET A 240 -35.90 -8.76 31.11
C MET A 240 -35.03 -9.06 32.37
N PRO A 241 -33.86 -9.70 32.21
CA PRO A 241 -33.09 -10.18 33.35
C PRO A 241 -32.47 -9.06 34.16
N ASP A 242 -32.46 -9.26 35.47
CA ASP A 242 -31.63 -8.50 36.41
C ASP A 242 -30.16 -8.96 36.32
N PRO A 243 -29.21 -8.28 36.99
CA PRO A 243 -27.79 -8.64 36.93
C PRO A 243 -27.46 -10.10 37.30
N ASP A 244 -28.31 -10.78 38.07
CA ASP A 244 -28.13 -12.17 38.50
C ASP A 244 -28.77 -13.19 37.52
N GLY A 245 -29.54 -12.70 36.55
CA GLY A 245 -30.27 -13.48 35.56
C GLY A 245 -31.60 -14.03 36.08
N ASN A 246 -32.52 -14.32 35.15
CA ASN A 246 -33.88 -14.72 35.48
C ASN A 246 -33.98 -15.95 36.39
N ARG A 247 -35.08 -16.04 37.13
CA ARG A 247 -35.47 -17.29 37.81
C ARG A 247 -35.86 -18.37 36.80
N TRP A 248 -35.79 -19.63 37.21
CA TRP A 248 -36.06 -20.78 36.33
C TRP A 248 -37.56 -20.97 36.11
N PHE A 249 -37.96 -21.28 34.88
CA PHE A 249 -39.35 -21.61 34.55
C PHE A 249 -39.61 -23.09 34.85
N PRO A 250 -40.63 -23.46 35.65
CA PRO A 250 -40.90 -24.86 35.98
C PRO A 250 -41.33 -25.66 34.74
N THR A 251 -40.48 -26.57 34.26
CA THR A 251 -40.82 -27.54 33.21
C THR A 251 -41.10 -28.92 33.81
N MET A 252 -41.90 -29.73 33.10
CA MET A 252 -42.15 -31.12 33.48
C MET A 252 -40.86 -31.96 33.44
N PRO A 253 -40.73 -33.00 34.28
CA PRO A 253 -39.62 -33.95 34.18
C PRO A 253 -39.54 -34.52 32.77
N LEU A 254 -38.35 -34.51 32.18
CA LEU A 254 -38.13 -35.02 30.84
C LEU A 254 -38.24 -36.55 30.87
N ARG A 255 -37.34 -37.22 31.60
CA ARG A 255 -37.30 -38.68 31.81
C ARG A 255 -36.49 -38.99 33.08
N THR A 256 -36.53 -40.24 33.52
CA THR A 256 -35.63 -40.71 34.57
C THR A 256 -34.21 -40.91 34.01
N ALA A 257 -33.20 -40.80 34.89
CA ALA A 257 -31.82 -41.06 34.54
C ALA A 257 -31.62 -42.49 34.00
N SER A 258 -32.24 -43.48 34.65
CA SER A 258 -32.17 -44.89 34.25
C SER A 258 -32.76 -45.13 32.86
N GLU A 259 -33.87 -44.49 32.50
CA GLU A 259 -34.44 -44.59 31.15
C GLU A 259 -33.50 -44.00 30.10
N LEU A 260 -32.87 -42.85 30.38
CA LEU A 260 -31.94 -42.21 29.43
C LEU A 260 -30.72 -43.10 29.16
N GLU A 261 -30.21 -43.78 30.18
CA GLU A 261 -29.12 -44.75 30.05
C GLU A 261 -29.54 -46.00 29.29
N GLN A 262 -30.66 -46.61 29.70
CA GLN A 262 -31.19 -47.82 29.07
C GLN A 262 -31.52 -47.60 27.60
N GLU A 263 -32.01 -46.42 27.24
CA GLU A 263 -32.34 -46.06 25.86
C GLU A 263 -31.15 -45.54 25.04
N GLY A 264 -29.94 -45.45 25.63
CA GLY A 264 -28.70 -45.08 24.94
C GLY A 264 -28.48 -43.58 24.71
N PHE A 265 -29.22 -42.70 25.39
CA PHE A 265 -28.98 -41.25 25.33
C PHE A 265 -27.70 -40.82 26.03
N VAL A 266 -27.26 -41.61 27.01
CA VAL A 266 -25.99 -41.43 27.70
C VAL A 266 -24.97 -42.38 27.08
N ILE A 267 -23.87 -41.83 26.55
CA ILE A 267 -22.74 -42.62 26.04
C ILE A 267 -21.48 -42.28 26.83
N GLY A 268 -20.89 -43.31 27.44
CA GLY A 268 -19.82 -43.13 28.40
C GLY A 268 -20.34 -42.30 29.58
N ASP A 269 -19.76 -41.12 29.77
CA ASP A 269 -20.11 -40.20 30.84
C ASP A 269 -20.62 -38.86 30.25
N SER A 270 -21.45 -38.95 29.20
CA SER A 270 -21.87 -37.77 28.43
C SER A 270 -23.33 -37.80 28.03
N LEU A 271 -23.98 -36.65 28.16
CA LEU A 271 -25.37 -36.42 27.75
C LEU A 271 -25.42 -35.22 26.79
N HIS A 272 -26.10 -35.38 25.65
CA HIS A 272 -26.28 -34.31 24.68
C HIS A 272 -27.62 -33.61 24.88
N CYS A 273 -27.58 -32.40 25.44
CA CYS A 273 -28.71 -31.51 25.61
C CYS A 273 -28.80 -30.48 24.48
N PHE A 274 -30.01 -29.98 24.23
CA PHE A 274 -30.21 -28.86 23.31
C PHE A 274 -31.34 -27.94 23.75
N LEU A 275 -31.25 -26.70 23.28
CA LEU A 275 -32.28 -25.67 23.32
C LEU A 275 -32.51 -25.19 21.89
N GLN A 276 -33.76 -25.10 21.48
CA GLN A 276 -34.17 -24.57 20.19
C GLN A 276 -35.24 -23.50 20.41
N VAL A 277 -35.11 -22.34 19.79
CA VAL A 277 -36.09 -21.26 19.85
C VAL A 277 -36.68 -21.05 18.46
N GLU A 278 -38.00 -21.00 18.39
CA GLU A 278 -38.72 -20.70 17.16
C GLU A 278 -38.64 -19.20 16.85
N PRO A 279 -38.49 -18.81 15.57
CA PRO A 279 -38.33 -17.42 15.17
C PRO A 279 -39.54 -16.55 15.49
#